data_AF-A0A1T4SJP4-F1
#
_entry.id   AF-A0A1T4SJP4-F1
#
_cell.length_a   1.000
_cell.length_b   1.000
_cell.length_c   1.000
_cell.angle_alpha   90.00
_cell.angle_beta   90.00
_cell.angle_gamma   90.00
#
_symmetry.space_group_name_H-M   'P 1'
#
loop_
_entity.id
_entity.type
_entity.pdbx_description
1 polymer ?
#
loop_
_entity_poly.entity_id
_entity_poly.type
_entity_poly.pdbx_seq_one_letter_code
_entity_poly.pdbx_strand_id
1 'polypeptide(L)'
;MLARTPILSIRVQPAPPRRLNKDRRRALIDKLTEIMQAAEPTPFAAEGPCRTGVRQSLCLQGWQWAYADAAAIDVVSAALSIVGAKRPNWYEGQPEWTQPGALPILRERCARCGKPLPEENRLWCSDVCAHAAKMDRQRQRWGEEAYSQWKANKAAWIERQPARRCEGCGGMFKPKRKQQRFCCYVCAANDRRACG
;
A
#
# COMPACT_ATOMS: atom_id res chain seq x y z
N MET A 1 4.66 48.75 29.05
CA MET A 1 5.12 47.35 29.02
C MET A 1 3.97 46.46 29.45
N LEU A 2 3.33 45.74 28.52
CA LEU A 2 2.20 44.85 28.85
C LEU A 2 2.77 43.49 29.28
N ALA A 3 2.55 43.11 30.54
CA ALA A 3 2.95 41.82 31.08
C ALA A 3 2.14 40.70 30.39
N ARG A 4 2.82 39.75 29.74
CA ARG A 4 2.18 38.56 29.18
C ARG A 4 1.78 37.62 30.32
N THR A 5 0.49 37.38 30.48
CA THR A 5 -0.04 36.38 31.41
C THR A 5 0.45 34.99 30.97
N PRO A 6 1.02 34.16 31.87
CA PRO A 6 1.49 32.83 31.50
C PRO A 6 0.30 31.96 31.08
N ILE A 7 0.39 31.36 29.90
CA ILE A 7 -0.60 30.39 29.41
C ILE A 7 -0.47 29.14 30.29
N LEU A 8 -1.46 28.91 31.14
CA LEU A 8 -1.57 27.67 31.89
C LEU A 8 -1.92 26.53 30.92
N SER A 9 -0.99 25.62 30.70
CA SER A 9 -1.22 24.45 29.86
C SER A 9 -2.21 23.51 30.55
N ILE A 10 -3.45 23.45 30.08
CA ILE A 10 -4.39 22.43 30.52
C ILE A 10 -3.84 21.07 30.05
N ARG A 11 -3.43 20.21 30.98
CA ARG A 11 -3.05 18.82 30.68
C ARG A 11 -4.31 18.03 30.36
N VAL A 12 -4.67 17.97 29.08
CA VAL A 12 -5.71 17.06 28.59
C VAL A 12 -5.14 15.64 28.69
N GLN A 13 -5.74 14.79 29.52
CA GLN A 13 -5.36 13.37 29.53
C GLN A 13 -5.72 12.76 28.17
N PRO A 14 -4.79 12.02 27.53
CA PRO A 14 -5.07 11.42 26.25
C PRO A 14 -6.18 10.37 26.41
N ALA A 15 -7.22 10.46 25.58
CA ALA A 15 -8.25 9.44 25.50
C ALA A 15 -7.59 8.07 25.21
N PRO A 16 -8.11 6.96 25.77
CA PRO A 16 -7.54 5.64 25.52
C PRO A 16 -7.49 5.34 24.01
N PRO A 17 -6.44 4.64 23.54
CA PRO A 17 -6.26 4.38 22.13
C PRO A 17 -7.43 3.55 21.58
N ARG A 18 -8.08 4.05 20.54
CA ARG A 18 -9.09 3.30 19.80
C ARG A 18 -8.44 2.06 19.19
N ARG A 19 -9.10 0.90 19.31
CA ARG A 19 -8.65 -0.37 18.72
C ARG A 19 -9.59 -0.78 17.59
N LEU A 20 -9.02 -1.41 16.56
CA LEU A 20 -9.81 -2.03 15.50
C LEU A 20 -10.62 -3.20 16.08
N ASN A 21 -11.85 -3.36 15.59
CA ASN A 21 -12.62 -4.58 15.83
C ASN A 21 -11.81 -5.80 15.33
N LYS A 22 -11.86 -6.93 16.07
CA LYS A 22 -11.06 -8.13 15.78
C LYS A 22 -11.30 -8.68 14.36
N ASP A 23 -12.55 -8.76 13.93
CA ASP A 23 -12.92 -9.29 12.62
C ASP A 23 -12.44 -8.37 11.50
N ARG A 24 -12.64 -7.07 11.68
CA ARG A 24 -12.15 -6.05 10.75
C ARG A 24 -10.62 -6.07 10.64
N ARG A 25 -9.92 -6.22 11.78
CA ARG A 25 -8.47 -6.35 11.82
C ARG A 25 -8.02 -7.57 11.02
N ARG A 26 -8.63 -8.73 11.24
CA ARG A 26 -8.33 -9.96 10.51
C ARG A 26 -8.54 -9.80 9.01
N ALA A 27 -9.68 -9.27 8.59
CA ALA A 27 -9.99 -9.06 7.17
C ALA A 27 -8.98 -8.13 6.47
N LEU A 28 -8.51 -7.09 7.18
CA LEU A 28 -7.43 -6.23 6.66
C LEU A 28 -6.11 -6.98 6.54
N ILE A 29 -5.72 -7.75 7.56
CA ILE A 29 -4.49 -8.55 7.55
C ILE A 29 -4.51 -9.52 6.37
N ASP A 30 -5.57 -10.30 6.19
CA ASP A 30 -5.69 -11.28 5.10
C ASP A 30 -5.49 -10.62 3.73
N LYS A 31 -6.11 -9.43 3.53
CA LYS A 31 -5.97 -8.68 2.27
C LYS A 31 -4.60 -8.07 2.09
N LEU A 32 -3.95 -7.58 3.15
CA LEU A 32 -2.58 -7.07 3.06
C LEU A 32 -1.58 -8.20 2.78
N THR A 33 -1.78 -9.38 3.37
CA THR A 33 -0.99 -10.58 3.10
C THR A 33 -1.06 -10.94 1.62
N GLU A 34 -2.26 -10.97 1.01
CA GLU A 34 -2.42 -11.18 -0.44
C GLU A 34 -1.63 -10.14 -1.27
N ILE A 35 -1.66 -8.87 -0.88
CA ILE A 35 -0.93 -7.80 -1.60
C ILE A 35 0.59 -8.00 -1.46
N MET A 36 1.08 -8.30 -0.26
CA MET A 36 2.50 -8.45 0.03
C MET A 36 3.11 -9.72 -0.59
N GLN A 37 2.35 -10.81 -0.70
CA GLN A 37 2.80 -12.02 -1.40
C GLN A 37 2.98 -11.78 -2.90
N ALA A 38 2.17 -10.92 -3.49
CA ALA A 38 2.24 -10.56 -4.90
C ALA A 38 3.19 -9.37 -5.18
N ALA A 39 3.84 -8.83 -4.16
CA ALA A 39 4.71 -7.66 -4.31
C ALA A 39 6.11 -8.07 -4.76
N GLU A 40 6.59 -7.41 -5.82
CA GLU A 40 7.95 -7.56 -6.34
C GLU A 40 8.76 -6.27 -6.10
N PRO A 41 10.08 -6.35 -5.93
CA PRO A 41 10.91 -7.57 -5.85
C PRO A 41 10.83 -8.28 -4.48
N THR A 42 10.26 -7.63 -3.47
CA THR A 42 10.14 -8.20 -2.12
C THR A 42 8.80 -7.85 -1.49
N PRO A 43 8.33 -8.61 -0.48
CA PRO A 43 7.12 -8.28 0.28
C PRO A 43 7.15 -6.88 0.91
N PHE A 44 8.35 -6.38 1.24
CA PHE A 44 8.53 -5.04 1.81
C PHE A 44 8.25 -3.91 0.82
N ALA A 45 8.27 -4.17 -0.50
CA ALA A 45 7.95 -3.18 -1.52
C ALA A 45 6.53 -2.60 -1.35
N ALA A 46 5.59 -3.42 -0.85
CA ALA A 46 4.22 -3.01 -0.59
C ALA A 46 4.00 -2.39 0.80
N GLU A 47 4.99 -2.39 1.70
CA GLU A 47 4.83 -1.99 3.11
C GLU A 47 4.36 -0.53 3.24
N GLY A 48 5.10 0.40 2.63
CA GLY A 48 4.81 1.84 2.69
C GLY A 48 3.44 2.21 2.10
N PRO A 49 3.12 1.77 0.86
CA PRO A 49 1.81 1.98 0.27
C PRO A 49 0.66 1.38 1.08
N CYS A 50 0.82 0.16 1.62
CA CYS A 50 -0.20 -0.49 2.44
C CYS A 50 -0.46 0.27 3.75
N ARG A 51 0.60 0.64 4.49
CA ARG A 51 0.48 1.45 5.71
C ARG A 51 -0.21 2.78 5.42
N THR A 52 0.19 3.45 4.35
CA THR A 52 -0.39 4.74 3.95
C THR A 52 -1.87 4.60 3.61
N GLY A 53 -2.26 3.58 2.84
CA GLY A 53 -3.66 3.32 2.50
C GLY A 53 -4.52 3.01 3.72
N VAL A 54 -4.08 2.11 4.60
CA VAL A 54 -4.81 1.79 5.84
C VAL A 54 -4.96 3.04 6.71
N ARG A 55 -3.87 3.79 6.93
CA ARG A 55 -3.89 5.03 7.71
C ARG A 55 -4.84 6.07 7.12
N GLN A 56 -4.74 6.34 5.82
CA GLN A 56 -5.61 7.30 5.13
C GLN A 56 -7.08 6.92 5.28
N SER A 57 -7.41 5.63 5.11
CA SER A 57 -8.77 5.13 5.27
C SER A 57 -9.29 5.31 6.70
N LEU A 58 -8.46 5.10 7.73
CA LEU A 58 -8.84 5.32 9.12
C LEU A 58 -9.00 6.81 9.46
N CYS A 59 -8.12 7.69 8.97
CA CYS A 59 -8.27 9.13 9.14
C CYS A 59 -9.59 9.65 8.54
N LEU A 60 -9.96 9.16 7.34
CA LEU A 60 -11.26 9.47 6.71
C LEU A 60 -12.47 8.94 7.49
N GLN A 61 -12.26 8.07 8.49
CA GLN A 61 -13.28 7.58 9.41
C GLN A 61 -13.28 8.35 10.74
N GLY A 62 -12.53 9.46 10.83
CA GLY A 62 -12.44 10.29 12.03
C GLY A 62 -11.50 9.73 13.10
N TRP A 63 -10.57 8.84 12.74
CA TRP A 63 -9.49 8.48 13.64
C TRP A 63 -8.48 9.63 13.73
N GLN A 64 -7.98 9.89 14.94
CA GLN A 64 -6.82 10.77 15.08
C GLN A 64 -5.61 10.14 14.40
N TRP A 65 -4.76 10.98 13.81
CA TRP A 65 -3.63 10.53 12.99
C TRP A 65 -2.73 9.53 13.73
N ALA A 66 -2.38 9.80 14.99
CA ALA A 66 -1.51 8.92 15.78
C ALA A 66 -2.10 7.52 15.98
N TYR A 67 -3.40 7.42 16.28
CA TYR A 67 -4.08 6.13 16.45
C TYR A 67 -4.27 5.40 15.12
N ALA A 68 -4.55 6.14 14.04
CA ALA A 68 -4.66 5.57 12.70
C ALA A 68 -3.32 4.99 12.23
N ASP A 69 -2.22 5.69 12.47
CA ASP A 69 -0.87 5.23 12.12
C ASP A 69 -0.45 4.02 12.96
N ALA A 70 -0.68 4.03 14.27
CA ALA A 70 -0.40 2.89 15.14
C ALA A 70 -1.18 1.63 14.73
N ALA A 71 -2.47 1.77 14.42
CA ALA A 71 -3.29 0.66 13.92
C ALA A 71 -2.82 0.17 12.53
N ALA A 72 -2.39 1.08 11.65
CA ALA A 72 -1.84 0.70 10.35
C ALA A 72 -0.52 -0.08 10.49
N ILE A 73 0.38 0.35 11.40
CA ILE A 73 1.62 -0.38 11.72
C ILE A 73 1.31 -1.79 12.21
N ASP A 74 0.39 -1.94 13.16
CA ASP A 74 0.00 -3.24 13.72
C ASP A 74 -0.51 -4.21 12.64
N VAL A 75 -1.45 -3.77 11.79
CA VAL A 75 -2.01 -4.61 10.72
C VAL A 75 -0.95 -4.98 9.68
N VAL A 76 -0.11 -4.03 9.26
CA VAL A 76 0.97 -4.26 8.28
C VAL A 76 2.03 -5.21 8.84
N SER A 77 2.41 -5.04 10.12
CA SER A 77 3.41 -5.89 10.76
C SER A 77 2.90 -7.33 10.93
N ALA A 78 1.62 -7.49 11.28
CA ALA A 78 0.98 -8.80 11.34
C ALA A 78 0.93 -9.47 9.96
N ALA A 79 0.61 -8.71 8.90
CA ALA A 79 0.59 -9.22 7.53
C ALA A 79 1.99 -9.68 7.08
N LEU A 80 3.03 -8.87 7.30
CA LEU A 80 4.43 -9.25 6.99
C LEU A 80 4.89 -10.50 7.75
N SER A 81 4.48 -10.63 9.02
CA SER A 81 4.77 -11.82 9.84
C SER A 81 4.15 -13.08 9.23
N ILE A 82 2.89 -13.01 8.75
CA ILE A 82 2.22 -14.14 8.08
C ILE A 82 2.89 -14.50 6.75
N VAL A 83 3.40 -13.51 6.01
CA VAL A 83 4.18 -13.76 4.79
C VAL A 83 5.53 -14.43 5.12
N GLY A 84 5.98 -14.39 6.38
CA GLY A 84 7.28 -14.90 6.79
C GLY A 84 8.43 -13.97 6.39
N ALA A 85 8.13 -12.70 6.11
CA ALA A 85 9.14 -11.72 5.72
C ALA A 85 10.03 -11.38 6.93
N LYS A 86 11.32 -11.69 6.84
CA LYS A 86 12.32 -11.30 7.83
C LYS A 86 12.96 -9.99 7.40
N ARG A 87 12.97 -8.99 8.28
CA ARG A 87 13.72 -7.77 7.99
C ARG A 87 15.21 -8.10 8.01
N PRO A 88 15.98 -7.64 6.99
CA PRO A 88 17.42 -7.77 7.04
C PRO A 88 17.94 -7.01 8.26
N ASN A 89 19.03 -7.51 8.83
CA ASN A 89 19.78 -6.73 9.80
C ASN A 89 20.42 -5.49 9.12
N TRP A 90 20.92 -4.55 9.90
CA TRP A 90 21.50 -3.31 9.36
C TRP A 90 22.62 -3.56 8.33
N TYR A 91 23.45 -4.57 8.55
CA TYR A 91 24.58 -4.92 7.67
C TYR A 91 24.10 -5.53 6.35
N GLU A 92 23.11 -6.42 6.41
CA GLU A 92 22.47 -7.03 5.23
C GLU A 92 21.75 -6.00 4.35
N GLY A 93 21.34 -4.87 4.94
CA GLY A 93 20.75 -3.76 4.19
C GLY A 93 21.76 -2.90 3.42
N GLN A 94 23.06 -3.10 3.62
CA GLN A 94 24.09 -2.29 2.97
C GLN A 94 24.35 -2.76 1.52
N PRO A 95 24.59 -1.83 0.58
CA PRO A 95 24.97 -2.18 -0.80
C PRO A 95 26.17 -3.12 -0.89
N GLU A 96 27.14 -2.95 0.02
CA GLU A 96 28.37 -3.74 0.11
C GLU A 96 28.10 -5.22 0.42
N TRP A 97 26.99 -5.53 1.12
CA TRP A 97 26.61 -6.89 1.48
C TRP A 97 25.80 -7.59 0.39
N THR A 98 25.05 -6.82 -0.39
CA THR A 98 24.13 -7.35 -1.42
C THR A 98 24.78 -7.43 -2.80
N GLN A 99 25.88 -6.72 -3.04
CA GLN A 99 26.59 -6.72 -4.32
C GLN A 99 27.98 -7.36 -4.14
N PRO A 100 28.25 -8.55 -4.71
CA PRO A 100 29.55 -9.20 -4.56
C PRO A 100 30.66 -8.28 -5.08
N GLY A 101 31.52 -7.85 -4.16
CA GLY A 101 32.72 -7.08 -4.43
C GLY A 101 32.55 -5.57 -4.55
N ALA A 102 31.34 -4.98 -4.46
CA ALA A 102 31.08 -3.54 -4.66
C ALA A 102 31.86 -2.91 -5.85
N LEU A 103 32.28 -3.75 -6.81
CA LEU A 103 33.05 -3.31 -7.93
C LEU A 103 32.08 -2.57 -8.84
N PRO A 104 32.49 -1.43 -9.43
CA PRO A 104 31.71 -0.80 -10.46
C PRO A 104 31.38 -1.85 -11.51
N ILE A 105 30.09 -2.15 -11.71
CA ILE A 105 29.66 -3.01 -12.82
C ILE A 105 30.07 -2.26 -14.09
N LEU A 106 31.19 -2.67 -14.69
CA LEU A 106 31.65 -2.11 -15.94
C LEU A 106 30.65 -2.50 -17.01
N ARG A 107 29.95 -1.50 -17.55
CA ARG A 107 29.02 -1.67 -18.66
C ARG A 107 29.67 -1.10 -19.90
N GLU A 108 29.78 -1.92 -20.94
CA GLU A 108 30.21 -1.48 -22.26
C GLU A 108 29.05 -0.93 -23.10
N ARG A 109 27.81 -1.23 -22.68
CA ARG A 109 26.58 -0.89 -23.39
C ARG A 109 25.60 -0.15 -22.51
N CYS A 110 24.91 0.81 -23.10
CA CYS A 110 23.87 1.60 -22.45
C CYS A 110 22.75 0.70 -21.95
N ALA A 111 22.40 0.81 -20.66
CA ALA A 111 21.39 -0.04 -20.03
C ALA A 111 19.96 0.18 -20.57
N ARG A 112 19.73 1.21 -21.39
CA ARG A 112 18.43 1.51 -22.00
C ARG A 112 18.36 1.10 -23.46
N CYS A 113 19.30 1.57 -24.28
CA CYS A 113 19.24 1.41 -25.73
C CYS A 113 20.25 0.40 -26.30
N GLY A 114 21.16 -0.14 -25.47
CA GLY A 114 22.14 -1.16 -25.89
C GLY A 114 23.31 -0.66 -26.76
N LYS A 115 23.35 0.63 -27.10
CA LYS A 115 24.46 1.27 -27.82
C LYS A 115 25.75 1.26 -26.99
N PRO A 116 26.94 1.27 -27.63
CA PRO A 116 28.20 1.37 -26.90
C PRO A 116 28.24 2.64 -26.03
N LEU A 117 28.77 2.50 -24.81
CA LEU A 117 28.97 3.63 -23.89
C LEU A 117 30.25 4.37 -24.27
N PRO A 118 30.25 5.72 -24.24
CA PRO A 118 31.49 6.48 -24.32
C PRO A 118 32.32 6.24 -23.05
N GLU A 119 33.63 6.43 -23.15
CA GLU A 119 34.64 6.01 -22.16
C GLU A 119 34.41 6.55 -20.74
N GLU A 120 33.74 7.69 -20.61
CA GLU A 120 33.45 8.35 -19.33
C GLU A 120 32.08 7.94 -18.72
N ASN A 121 31.19 7.33 -19.49
CA ASN A 121 29.82 7.06 -19.05
C ASN A 121 29.65 5.65 -18.46
N ARG A 122 29.22 5.59 -17.21
CA ARG A 122 29.06 4.33 -16.46
C ARG A 122 27.77 3.54 -16.77
N LEU A 123 26.74 4.18 -17.33
CA LEU A 123 25.40 3.56 -17.42
C LEU A 123 24.57 3.92 -18.65
N TRP A 124 24.61 5.17 -19.10
CA TRP A 124 23.77 5.68 -20.19
C TRP A 124 24.63 6.35 -21.27
N CYS A 125 24.28 6.15 -22.54
CA CYS A 125 25.03 6.76 -23.66
C CYS A 125 24.80 8.26 -23.81
N SER A 126 23.74 8.82 -23.21
CA SER A 126 23.39 10.24 -23.27
C SER A 126 22.44 10.63 -22.14
N ASP A 127 22.35 11.93 -21.86
CA ASP A 127 21.38 12.49 -20.89
C ASP A 127 19.94 12.16 -21.25
N VAL A 128 19.61 12.10 -22.55
CA VAL A 128 18.28 11.71 -23.02
C VAL A 128 17.95 10.28 -22.58
N CYS A 129 18.89 9.33 -22.72
CA CYS A 129 18.68 7.96 -22.26
C CYS A 129 18.58 7.89 -20.73
N ALA A 130 19.40 8.65 -20.01
CA ALA A 130 19.37 8.71 -18.55
C ALA A 130 18.03 9.25 -18.03
N HIS A 131 17.58 10.39 -18.57
CA HIS A 131 16.32 11.03 -18.20
C HIS A 131 15.12 10.12 -18.48
N ALA A 132 15.09 9.51 -19.66
CA ALA A 132 13.96 8.69 -20.03
C ALA A 132 13.95 7.34 -19.27
N ALA A 133 15.10 6.74 -18.95
CA ALA A 133 15.18 5.61 -17.99
C ALA A 133 14.68 6.00 -16.59
N LYS A 134 14.95 7.24 -16.14
CA LYS A 134 14.40 7.77 -14.89
C LYS A 134 12.88 7.89 -14.96
N MET A 135 12.33 8.43 -16.05
CA MET A 135 10.87 8.55 -16.25
C MET A 135 10.19 7.19 -16.34
N ASP A 136 10.79 6.22 -17.03
CA ASP A 136 10.26 4.85 -17.16
C ASP A 136 10.17 4.18 -15.77
N ARG A 137 11.25 4.24 -14.97
CA ARG A 137 11.26 3.73 -13.59
C ARG A 137 10.27 4.45 -12.68
N GLN A 138 10.17 5.77 -12.81
CA GLN A 138 9.22 6.56 -12.02
C GLN A 138 7.78 6.20 -12.35
N ARG A 139 7.45 5.98 -13.63
CA ARG A 139 6.12 5.55 -14.07
C ARG A 139 5.78 4.16 -13.54
N GLN A 140 6.71 3.21 -13.62
CA GLN A 140 6.54 1.86 -13.07
C GLN A 140 6.28 1.92 -11.56
N ARG A 141 7.17 2.61 -10.82
CA ARG A 141 7.06 2.78 -9.38
C ARG A 141 5.75 3.45 -8.96
N TRP A 142 5.37 4.53 -9.64
CA TRP A 142 4.09 5.20 -9.37
C TRP A 142 2.90 4.30 -9.66
N GLY A 143 2.95 3.51 -10.73
CA GLY A 143 1.93 2.51 -11.03
C GLY A 143 1.78 1.49 -9.92
N GLU A 144 2.89 0.90 -9.45
CA GLU A 144 2.92 -0.11 -8.39
C GLU A 144 2.50 0.44 -7.02
N GLU A 145 3.05 1.60 -6.63
CA GLU A 145 2.71 2.28 -5.38
C GLU A 145 1.23 2.69 -5.37
N ALA A 146 0.74 3.35 -6.43
CA ALA A 146 -0.64 3.76 -6.54
C ALA A 146 -1.59 2.56 -6.58
N TYR A 147 -1.21 1.47 -7.26
CA TYR A 147 -2.00 0.24 -7.30
C TYR A 147 -2.09 -0.42 -5.93
N SER A 148 -0.97 -0.53 -5.22
CA SER A 148 -0.92 -1.10 -3.86
C SER A 148 -1.72 -0.27 -2.87
N GLN A 149 -1.55 1.06 -2.90
CA GLN A 149 -2.33 1.99 -2.09
C GLN A 149 -3.83 1.92 -2.41
N TRP A 150 -4.20 1.88 -3.70
CA TRP A 150 -5.59 1.75 -4.14
C TRP A 150 -6.20 0.43 -3.66
N LYS A 151 -5.49 -0.70 -3.76
CA LYS A 151 -5.96 -1.99 -3.25
C LYS A 151 -6.20 -1.95 -1.74
N ALA A 152 -5.25 -1.39 -0.98
CA ALA A 152 -5.39 -1.25 0.47
C ALA A 152 -6.58 -0.35 0.85
N ASN A 153 -6.72 0.80 0.21
CA ASN A 153 -7.86 1.70 0.38
C ASN A 153 -9.19 1.02 0.04
N LYS A 154 -9.22 0.26 -1.06
CA LYS A 154 -10.40 -0.47 -1.51
C LYS A 154 -10.79 -1.58 -0.55
N ALA A 155 -9.82 -2.35 -0.03
CA ALA A 155 -10.08 -3.37 0.98
C ALA A 155 -10.70 -2.75 2.24
N ALA A 156 -10.11 -1.66 2.74
CA ALA A 156 -10.64 -0.93 3.89
C ALA A 156 -12.03 -0.33 3.63
N TRP A 157 -12.31 0.11 2.41
CA TRP A 157 -13.63 0.62 2.01
C TRP A 157 -14.69 -0.48 1.92
N ILE A 158 -14.36 -1.64 1.34
CA ILE A 158 -15.26 -2.81 1.23
C ILE A 158 -15.65 -3.27 2.63
N GLU A 159 -14.69 -3.33 3.55
CA GLU A 159 -14.92 -3.84 4.90
C GLU A 159 -15.92 -2.97 5.68
N ARG A 160 -15.97 -1.67 5.39
CA ARG A 160 -16.94 -0.71 5.95
C ARG A 160 -18.35 -0.90 5.42
N GLN A 161 -18.54 -1.43 4.21
CA GLN A 161 -19.87 -1.49 3.63
C GLN A 161 -20.76 -2.44 4.44
N PRO A 162 -22.00 -2.01 4.80
CA PRO A 162 -22.93 -2.91 5.45
C PRO A 162 -23.23 -4.08 4.51
N ALA A 163 -23.37 -5.28 5.07
CA ALA A 163 -23.86 -6.42 4.31
C ALA A 163 -25.29 -6.11 3.83
N ARG A 164 -25.56 -6.37 2.56
CA ARG A 164 -26.86 -6.18 1.91
C ARG A 164 -27.39 -7.53 1.45
N ARG A 165 -28.71 -7.65 1.43
CA ARG A 165 -29.38 -8.79 0.82
C ARG A 165 -29.31 -8.68 -0.71
N CYS A 166 -28.87 -9.72 -1.39
CA CYS A 166 -28.87 -9.81 -2.85
C CYS A 166 -30.31 -9.88 -3.35
N GLU A 167 -30.66 -9.05 -4.33
CA GLU A 167 -32.01 -9.04 -4.91
C GLU A 167 -32.32 -10.30 -5.74
N GLY A 168 -31.30 -10.97 -6.29
CA GLY A 168 -31.48 -12.19 -7.09
C GLY A 168 -31.57 -13.49 -6.29
N CYS A 169 -30.71 -13.67 -5.27
CA CYS A 169 -30.65 -14.93 -4.51
C CYS A 169 -30.99 -14.80 -3.02
N GLY A 170 -31.23 -13.59 -2.51
CA GLY A 170 -31.48 -13.36 -1.08
C GLY A 170 -30.25 -13.52 -0.16
N GLY A 171 -29.08 -13.89 -0.68
CA GLY A 171 -27.85 -14.03 0.11
C GLY A 171 -27.29 -12.69 0.60
N MET A 172 -26.68 -12.67 1.80
CA MET A 172 -26.00 -11.48 2.33
C MET A 172 -24.63 -11.30 1.69
N PHE A 173 -24.30 -10.08 1.23
CA PHE A 173 -23.00 -9.77 0.63
C PHE A 173 -22.54 -8.33 0.93
N LYS A 174 -21.22 -8.08 0.91
CA LYS A 174 -20.67 -6.72 1.00
C LYS A 174 -20.50 -6.13 -0.42
N PRO A 175 -21.14 -5.00 -0.75
CA PRO A 175 -21.08 -4.43 -2.08
C PRO A 175 -19.69 -3.86 -2.41
N LYS A 176 -19.22 -4.08 -3.63
CA LYS A 176 -17.95 -3.51 -4.16
C LYS A 176 -18.14 -2.09 -4.73
N ARG A 177 -19.39 -1.67 -4.95
CA ARG A 177 -19.78 -0.33 -5.44
C ARG A 177 -21.01 0.14 -4.67
N LYS A 178 -21.18 1.44 -4.45
CA LYS A 178 -22.29 2.02 -3.65
C LYS A 178 -23.68 1.55 -4.11
N GLN A 179 -23.88 1.39 -5.42
CA GLN A 179 -25.16 1.02 -6.05
C GLN A 179 -25.24 -0.47 -6.45
N GLN A 180 -24.34 -1.32 -5.96
CA GLN A 180 -24.38 -2.75 -6.32
C GLN A 180 -25.58 -3.45 -5.65
N ARG A 181 -26.48 -4.02 -6.47
CA ARG A 181 -27.71 -4.73 -6.07
C ARG A 181 -27.54 -6.25 -5.92
N PHE A 182 -26.61 -6.83 -6.67
CA PHE A 182 -26.42 -8.29 -6.77
C PHE A 182 -25.07 -8.75 -6.20
N CYS A 183 -25.04 -9.93 -5.58
CA CYS A 183 -23.83 -10.51 -5.00
C CYS A 183 -22.81 -10.97 -6.06
N CYS A 184 -23.28 -11.43 -7.23
CA CYS A 184 -22.44 -11.94 -8.31
C CYS A 184 -23.00 -11.56 -9.70
N TYR A 185 -22.18 -11.77 -10.73
CA TYR A 185 -22.57 -11.52 -12.13
C TYR A 185 -23.75 -12.40 -12.57
N VAL A 186 -23.81 -13.65 -12.09
CA VAL A 186 -24.90 -14.59 -12.43
C VAL A 186 -26.26 -14.08 -11.95
N CYS A 187 -26.35 -13.60 -10.70
CA CYS A 187 -27.59 -13.01 -10.17
C CYS A 187 -28.01 -11.77 -10.99
N ALA A 188 -27.05 -10.92 -11.36
CA ALA A 188 -27.33 -9.75 -12.19
C ALA A 188 -27.77 -10.12 -13.62
N ALA A 189 -27.24 -11.21 -14.18
CA ALA A 189 -27.64 -11.71 -15.50
C ALA A 189 -29.03 -12.35 -15.47
N ASN A 190 -29.37 -13.10 -14.43
CA ASN A 190 -30.69 -13.72 -14.26
C ASN A 190 -31.80 -12.66 -14.10
N ASP A 191 -31.53 -11.61 -13.31
CA ASP A 191 -32.46 -10.47 -13.16
C ASP A 191 -32.78 -9.81 -14.50
N ARG A 192 -31.75 -9.56 -15.34
CA ARG A 192 -31.95 -9.02 -16.69
C ARG A 192 -32.78 -9.92 -17.61
N ARG A 193 -32.66 -11.24 -17.47
CA ARG A 193 -33.46 -12.21 -18.25
C ARG A 193 -34.90 -12.31 -17.78
N ALA A 194 -35.17 -12.02 -16.50
CA ALA A 194 -36.53 -12.03 -15.97
C ALA A 194 -37.33 -10.77 -16.35
N CYS A 195 -36.65 -9.67 -16.70
CA CYS A 195 -37.27 -8.39 -17.05
C CYS A 195 -37.35 -8.09 -18.54
N GLY A 196 -36.84 -8.97 -19.42
CA GLY A 196 -36.84 -8.79 -20.87
C GLY A 196 -37.74 -9.80 -21.56
#